data_AF-A0A383B8A3-F1
#
_entry.id   AF-A0A383B8A3-F1
#
_cell.length_a   1.000
_cell.length_b   1.000
_cell.length_c   1.000
_cell.angle_alpha   90.00
_cell.angle_beta   90.00
_cell.angle_gamma   90.00
#
_symmetry.space_group_name_H-M   'P 1'
#
loop_
_entity.id
_entity.type
_entity.pdbx_description
1 polymer ?
#
loop_
_entity_poly.entity_id
_entity_poly.type
_entity_poly.pdbx_seq_one_letter_code
_entity_poly.pdbx_strand_id
1 'polypeptide(L)'
;MLAENSVRLKKNNIKFTKIDKKHSQEHLDAQLVSYERLIRTLIRQLVGIEKKIRLKYFVPLESSRANKLRASWNTEVEGVLEDFKKKYRVVHKQRGSVEEFDKKISQMLDGAKISVDTEVTNLKHKLENEIGTSKQFSPSELSKIFGLDEPVLIDLQVIDPLQNMQILFKKLEDSGCDGGVFVSFNEIIQMYAKEIKNVESTVWSGCSADQRKEAKMRVAKLYLNLKEIILSLHDLAWQALLEKEKR
;
A
#
# COMPACT_ATOMS: atom_id res chain seq x y z
N MET A 1 11.78 2.24 -8.39
CA MET A 1 11.22 1.33 -9.41
C MET A 1 12.24 0.97 -10.50
N LEU A 2 12.94 1.91 -11.16
CA LEU A 2 14.01 1.58 -12.15
C LEU A 2 15.10 0.62 -11.61
N ALA A 3 15.58 0.81 -10.38
CA ALA A 3 16.56 -0.09 -9.75
C ALA A 3 15.99 -1.51 -9.49
N GLU A 4 14.70 -1.62 -9.13
CA GLU A 4 14.04 -2.92 -8.95
C GLU A 4 13.82 -3.63 -10.30
N ASN A 5 13.51 -2.89 -11.36
CA ASN A 5 13.41 -3.44 -12.71
C ASN A 5 14.76 -4.02 -13.17
N SER A 6 15.87 -3.33 -12.89
CA SER A 6 17.22 -3.86 -13.16
C SER A 6 17.48 -5.19 -12.44
N VAL A 7 17.04 -5.33 -11.19
CA VAL A 7 17.16 -6.60 -10.43
C VAL A 7 16.25 -7.70 -11.01
N ARG A 8 15.02 -7.37 -11.41
CA ARG A 8 14.08 -8.32 -12.02
C ARG A 8 14.56 -8.81 -13.39
N LEU A 9 15.12 -7.92 -14.20
CA LEU A 9 15.75 -8.25 -15.48
C LEU A 9 16.96 -9.17 -15.30
N LYS A 10 17.76 -8.97 -14.24
CA LYS A 10 18.88 -9.87 -13.90
C LYS A 10 18.44 -11.28 -13.46
N LYS A 11 17.26 -11.42 -12.86
CA LYS A 11 16.67 -12.70 -12.42
C LYS A 11 15.79 -13.36 -13.48
N ASN A 12 15.61 -12.75 -14.65
CA ASN A 12 14.74 -13.27 -15.69
C ASN A 12 15.41 -14.48 -16.37
N ASN A 13 15.03 -15.69 -15.94
CA ASN A 13 15.59 -16.94 -16.43
C ASN A 13 14.70 -17.55 -17.50
N ILE A 14 15.31 -17.90 -18.63
CA ILE A 14 14.65 -18.72 -19.65
C ILE A 14 14.64 -20.19 -19.23
N LYS A 15 13.67 -20.96 -19.76
CA LYS A 15 13.71 -22.43 -19.66
C LYS A 15 14.90 -22.97 -20.46
N PHE A 16 15.45 -24.11 -20.04
CA PHE A 16 16.52 -24.81 -20.75
C PHE A 16 16.11 -25.05 -22.23
N THR A 17 16.98 -24.62 -23.15
CA THR A 17 16.87 -24.91 -24.59
C THR A 17 17.69 -26.15 -24.93
N LYS A 18 17.27 -26.91 -25.96
CA LYS A 18 18.00 -28.11 -26.38
C LYS A 18 19.38 -27.78 -26.97
N ILE A 19 19.50 -26.57 -27.52
CA ILE A 19 20.74 -26.06 -28.12
C ILE A 19 21.34 -24.99 -27.20
N ASP A 20 22.62 -25.16 -26.83
CA ASP A 20 23.37 -24.24 -25.94
C ASP A 20 23.90 -22.98 -26.66
N LYS A 21 23.38 -22.69 -27.86
CA LYS A 21 23.74 -21.48 -28.59
C LYS A 21 22.88 -20.33 -28.10
N LYS A 22 23.49 -19.38 -27.38
CA LYS A 22 22.88 -18.17 -26.77
C LYS A 22 22.04 -17.28 -27.72
N HIS A 23 22.22 -17.44 -29.02
CA HIS A 23 21.45 -16.71 -30.03
C HIS A 23 20.70 -17.64 -30.98
N SER A 24 20.47 -18.91 -30.62
CA SER A 24 19.60 -19.80 -31.40
C SER A 24 18.17 -19.27 -31.44
N GLN A 25 17.39 -19.72 -32.44
CA GLN A 25 15.98 -19.33 -32.52
C GLN A 25 15.21 -19.78 -31.28
N GLU A 26 15.44 -21.01 -30.82
CA GLU A 26 14.87 -21.54 -29.58
C GLU A 26 15.18 -20.64 -28.37
N HIS A 27 16.40 -20.11 -28.28
CA HIS A 27 16.79 -19.22 -27.20
C HIS A 27 16.08 -17.88 -27.27
N LEU A 28 15.97 -17.28 -28.47
CA LEU A 28 15.28 -16.00 -28.66
C LEU A 28 13.77 -16.12 -28.37
N ASP A 29 13.13 -17.22 -28.78
CA ASP A 29 11.73 -17.50 -28.48
C ASP A 29 11.53 -17.73 -26.97
N ALA A 30 12.44 -18.45 -26.31
CA ALA A 30 12.41 -18.62 -24.87
C ALA A 30 12.57 -17.28 -24.11
N GLN A 31 13.42 -16.37 -24.61
CA GLN A 31 13.56 -15.01 -24.05
C GLN A 31 12.25 -14.24 -24.15
N LEU A 32 11.57 -14.29 -25.30
CA LEU A 32 10.29 -13.61 -25.51
C LEU A 32 9.23 -14.07 -24.50
N VAL A 33 9.06 -15.38 -24.34
CA VAL A 33 8.16 -15.96 -23.34
C VAL A 33 8.53 -15.54 -21.91
N SER A 34 9.83 -15.43 -21.62
CA SER A 34 10.32 -14.98 -20.33
C SER A 34 9.92 -13.53 -20.03
N TYR A 35 10.03 -12.64 -21.01
CA TYR A 35 9.61 -11.25 -20.88
C TYR A 35 8.08 -11.09 -20.78
N GLU A 36 7.29 -11.89 -21.49
CA GLU A 36 5.84 -11.92 -21.29
C GLU A 36 5.47 -12.29 -19.85
N ARG A 37 6.13 -13.31 -19.28
CA ARG A 37 5.93 -13.71 -17.88
C ARG A 37 6.35 -12.61 -16.91
N LEU A 38 7.47 -11.94 -17.19
CA LEU A 38 7.96 -10.83 -16.40
C LEU A 38 6.92 -9.71 -16.34
N ILE A 39 6.36 -9.30 -17.48
CA ILE A 39 5.32 -8.26 -17.57
C ILE A 39 4.08 -8.64 -16.76
N ARG A 40 3.56 -9.86 -16.93
CA ARG A 40 2.40 -10.34 -16.15
C ARG A 40 2.66 -10.32 -14.64
N THR A 41 3.88 -10.69 -14.23
CA THR A 41 4.28 -10.71 -12.82
C THR A 41 4.43 -9.29 -12.26
N LEU A 42 5.01 -8.36 -13.04
CA LEU A 42 5.12 -6.94 -12.72
C LEU A 42 3.73 -6.35 -12.45
N ILE A 43 2.78 -6.53 -13.39
CA ILE A 43 1.41 -6.03 -13.24
C ILE A 43 0.76 -6.60 -11.97
N ARG A 44 0.85 -7.92 -11.75
CA ARG A 44 0.28 -8.57 -10.56
C ARG A 44 0.86 -8.03 -9.25
N GLN A 45 2.16 -7.78 -9.20
CA GLN A 45 2.81 -7.22 -8.02
C GLN A 45 2.33 -5.79 -7.73
N LEU A 46 2.23 -4.96 -8.77
CA LEU A 46 1.73 -3.59 -8.65
C LEU A 46 0.29 -3.55 -8.14
N VAL A 47 -0.58 -4.42 -8.69
CA VAL A 47 -1.95 -4.63 -8.22
C VAL A 47 -1.97 -5.06 -6.76
N GLY A 48 -1.12 -6.01 -6.38
CA GLY A 48 -1.04 -6.51 -5.00
C GLY A 48 -0.60 -5.43 -3.99
N ILE A 49 0.34 -4.57 -4.36
CA ILE A 49 0.79 -3.44 -3.53
C ILE A 49 -0.36 -2.44 -3.33
N GLU A 50 -0.99 -1.99 -4.41
CA GLU A 50 -2.09 -1.03 -4.31
C GLU A 50 -3.27 -1.63 -3.52
N LYS A 51 -3.63 -2.90 -3.76
CA LYS A 51 -4.67 -3.59 -2.99
C LYS A 51 -4.38 -3.56 -1.49
N LYS A 52 -3.18 -3.94 -1.08
CA LYS A 52 -2.78 -3.97 0.34
C LYS A 52 -2.89 -2.59 0.99
N ILE A 53 -2.43 -1.55 0.31
CA ILE A 53 -2.49 -0.17 0.82
C ILE A 53 -3.94 0.26 1.00
N ARG A 54 -4.79 0.03 0.00
CA ARG A 54 -6.20 0.45 0.02
C ARG A 54 -6.99 -0.27 1.11
N LEU A 55 -6.78 -1.57 1.27
CA LEU A 55 -7.42 -2.34 2.34
C LEU A 55 -6.92 -1.95 3.72
N LYS A 56 -5.61 -1.70 3.88
CA LYS A 56 -5.05 -1.26 5.17
C LYS A 56 -5.73 0.01 5.67
N TYR A 57 -6.05 0.92 4.77
CA TYR A 57 -6.65 2.21 5.12
C TYR A 57 -8.14 2.28 4.79
N PHE A 58 -8.79 1.20 4.37
CA PHE A 58 -10.19 1.18 3.95
C PHE A 58 -10.59 2.31 2.99
N VAL A 59 -9.67 2.71 2.10
CA VAL A 59 -9.91 3.78 1.13
C VAL A 59 -10.24 3.16 -0.23
N PRO A 60 -11.38 3.51 -0.85
CA PRO A 60 -11.74 3.00 -2.17
C PRO A 60 -10.77 3.49 -3.25
N LEU A 61 -10.79 2.82 -4.41
CA LEU A 61 -9.98 3.23 -5.55
C LEU A 61 -10.71 4.29 -6.38
N GLU A 62 -10.42 5.55 -6.11
CA GLU A 62 -10.98 6.66 -6.88
C GLU A 62 -10.55 6.65 -8.35
N SER A 63 -11.41 7.17 -9.23
CA SER A 63 -11.16 7.25 -10.67
C SER A 63 -9.90 8.04 -11.02
N SER A 64 -9.62 9.13 -10.29
CA SER A 64 -8.42 9.96 -10.47
C SER A 64 -7.13 9.15 -10.23
N ARG A 65 -7.10 8.35 -9.16
CA ARG A 65 -6.00 7.45 -8.83
C ARG A 65 -5.91 6.29 -9.81
N ALA A 66 -7.03 5.67 -10.17
CA ALA A 66 -7.08 4.58 -11.14
C ALA A 66 -6.42 5.00 -12.47
N ASN A 67 -6.71 6.21 -12.95
CA ASN A 67 -6.08 6.75 -14.17
C ASN A 67 -4.57 6.96 -14.00
N LYS A 68 -4.12 7.48 -12.85
CA LYS A 68 -2.68 7.61 -12.55
C LYS A 68 -1.99 6.24 -12.50
N LEU A 69 -2.63 5.22 -11.96
CA LEU A 69 -2.09 3.86 -11.91
C LEU A 69 -1.96 3.27 -13.31
N ARG A 70 -2.99 3.38 -14.16
CA ARG A 70 -2.93 2.94 -15.57
C ARG A 70 -1.74 3.57 -16.28
N ALA A 71 -1.61 4.90 -16.19
CA ALA A 71 -0.50 5.62 -16.81
C ALA A 71 0.85 5.14 -16.27
N SER A 72 1.02 5.11 -14.95
CA SER A 72 2.27 4.71 -14.29
C SER A 72 2.68 3.28 -14.64
N TRP A 73 1.75 2.32 -14.59
CA TRP A 73 2.04 0.93 -14.88
C TRP A 73 2.29 0.68 -16.37
N ASN A 74 1.60 1.40 -17.26
CA ASN A 74 1.89 1.38 -18.69
C ASN A 74 3.31 1.87 -18.98
N THR A 75 3.75 2.97 -18.35
CA THR A 75 5.14 3.46 -18.48
C THR A 75 6.16 2.44 -17.99
N GLU A 76 5.89 1.74 -16.89
CA GLU A 76 6.79 0.67 -16.39
C GLU A 76 6.88 -0.51 -17.38
N VAL A 77 5.75 -0.92 -17.97
CA VAL A 77 5.72 -1.97 -19.00
C VAL A 77 6.46 -1.54 -20.27
N GLU A 78 6.24 -0.31 -20.72
CA GLU A 78 6.94 0.28 -21.87
C GLU A 78 8.46 0.28 -21.65
N GLY A 79 8.92 0.67 -20.46
CA GLY A 79 10.33 0.63 -20.10
C GLY A 79 10.94 -0.77 -20.18
N VAL A 80 10.24 -1.79 -19.67
CA VAL A 80 10.69 -3.19 -19.73
C VAL A 80 10.80 -3.69 -21.19
N LEU A 81 9.85 -3.31 -22.04
CA LEU A 81 9.85 -3.69 -23.45
C LEU A 81 10.89 -2.94 -24.27
N GLU A 82 11.14 -1.66 -23.98
CA GLU A 82 12.22 -0.90 -24.63
C GLU A 82 13.59 -1.46 -24.25
N ASP A 83 13.80 -1.84 -22.98
CA ASP A 83 15.01 -2.53 -22.56
C ASP A 83 15.18 -3.89 -23.27
N PHE A 84 14.10 -4.65 -23.42
CA PHE A 84 14.09 -5.90 -24.18
C PHE A 84 14.47 -5.67 -25.64
N LYS A 85 13.84 -4.70 -26.28
CA LYS A 85 14.09 -4.31 -27.68
C LYS A 85 15.54 -3.91 -27.87
N LYS A 86 16.06 -3.00 -27.05
CA LYS A 86 17.45 -2.53 -27.11
C LYS A 86 18.44 -3.68 -26.99
N LYS A 87 18.15 -4.66 -26.13
CA LYS A 87 19.04 -5.80 -25.86
C LYS A 87 19.11 -6.81 -27.01
N TYR A 88 17.98 -7.12 -27.66
CA TYR A 88 17.93 -8.24 -28.62
C TYR A 88 17.71 -7.83 -30.08
N ARG A 89 17.34 -6.58 -30.36
CA ARG A 89 17.09 -6.11 -31.74
C ARG A 89 18.31 -6.24 -32.66
N VAL A 90 19.53 -6.03 -32.14
CA VAL A 90 20.77 -6.21 -32.91
C VAL A 90 20.94 -7.67 -33.37
N VAL A 91 20.59 -8.63 -32.51
CA VAL A 91 20.65 -10.07 -32.84
C VAL A 91 19.61 -10.41 -33.91
N HIS A 92 18.40 -9.86 -33.83
CA HIS A 92 17.39 -10.02 -34.87
C HIS A 92 17.77 -9.32 -36.19
N LYS A 93 18.54 -8.23 -36.14
CA LYS A 93 19.10 -7.56 -37.33
C LYS A 93 20.08 -8.46 -38.08
N GLN A 94 20.99 -9.12 -37.36
CA GLN A 94 21.93 -10.07 -37.96
C GLN A 94 21.24 -11.28 -38.61
N ARG A 95 20.02 -11.59 -38.17
CA ARG A 95 19.20 -12.72 -38.64
C ARG A 95 18.19 -12.35 -39.72
N GLY A 96 18.04 -11.07 -40.05
CA GLY A 96 17.01 -10.61 -40.99
C GLY A 96 15.57 -10.69 -40.47
N SER A 97 15.35 -10.84 -39.16
CA SER A 97 14.03 -11.07 -38.55
C SER A 97 13.53 -9.87 -37.72
N VAL A 98 13.98 -8.65 -38.02
CA VAL A 98 13.70 -7.45 -37.21
C VAL A 98 12.23 -7.09 -37.23
N GLU A 99 11.58 -7.19 -38.39
CA GLU A 99 10.19 -6.81 -38.57
C GLU A 99 9.25 -7.70 -37.75
N GLU A 100 9.48 -9.02 -37.76
CA GLU A 100 8.75 -9.98 -36.94
C GLU A 100 8.95 -9.71 -35.44
N PHE A 101 10.18 -9.42 -35.03
CA PHE A 101 10.50 -9.11 -33.64
C PHE A 101 9.85 -7.82 -33.17
N ASP A 102 9.97 -6.73 -33.94
CA ASP A 102 9.37 -5.44 -33.64
C ASP A 102 7.83 -5.57 -33.60
N LYS A 103 7.22 -6.38 -34.49
CA LYS A 103 5.78 -6.68 -34.47
C LYS A 103 5.36 -7.44 -33.20
N LYS A 104 6.13 -8.45 -32.78
CA LYS A 104 5.83 -9.20 -31.53
C LYS A 104 5.93 -8.30 -30.30
N ILE A 105 6.91 -7.38 -30.25
CA ILE A 105 7.01 -6.40 -29.16
C ILE A 105 5.77 -5.51 -29.11
N SER A 106 5.32 -5.00 -30.26
CA SER A 106 4.09 -4.19 -30.31
C SER A 106 2.87 -4.97 -29.82
N GLN A 107 2.71 -6.23 -30.23
CA GLN A 107 1.63 -7.10 -29.74
C GLN A 107 1.70 -7.35 -28.23
N MET A 108 2.91 -7.56 -27.68
CA MET A 108 3.12 -7.68 -26.25
C MET A 108 2.74 -6.40 -25.50
N LEU A 109 3.08 -5.23 -26.06
CA LEU A 109 2.72 -3.94 -25.48
C LEU A 109 1.20 -3.74 -25.44
N ASP A 110 0.52 -3.99 -26.55
CA ASP A 110 -0.93 -3.83 -26.66
C ASP A 110 -1.66 -4.78 -25.70
N GLY A 111 -1.25 -6.05 -25.65
CA GLY A 111 -1.79 -7.03 -24.71
C GLY A 111 -1.55 -6.65 -23.25
N ALA A 112 -0.40 -6.05 -22.94
CA ALA A 112 -0.08 -5.59 -21.60
C ALA A 112 -0.90 -4.37 -21.19
N LYS A 113 -1.14 -3.40 -22.10
CA LYS A 113 -2.03 -2.25 -21.85
C LYS A 113 -3.45 -2.69 -21.52
N ILE A 114 -3.99 -3.63 -22.30
CA ILE A 114 -5.30 -4.24 -22.02
C ILE A 114 -5.30 -4.94 -20.65
N SER A 115 -4.23 -5.67 -20.32
CA SER A 115 -4.09 -6.34 -19.03
C SER A 115 -4.04 -5.34 -17.87
N VAL A 116 -3.34 -4.21 -18.01
CA VAL A 116 -3.29 -3.14 -17.00
C VAL A 116 -4.68 -2.56 -16.79
N ASP A 117 -5.40 -2.22 -17.85
CA ASP A 117 -6.75 -1.67 -17.74
C ASP A 117 -7.73 -2.62 -17.09
N THR A 118 -7.67 -3.90 -17.46
CA THR A 118 -8.49 -4.97 -16.88
C THR A 118 -8.18 -5.14 -15.40
N GLU A 119 -6.91 -5.23 -15.01
CA GLU A 119 -6.52 -5.42 -13.62
C GLU A 119 -6.85 -4.22 -12.74
N VAL A 120 -6.69 -2.99 -13.23
CA VAL A 120 -7.09 -1.78 -12.48
C VAL A 120 -8.62 -1.76 -12.27
N THR A 121 -9.39 -2.14 -13.28
CA THR A 121 -10.86 -2.17 -13.19
C THR A 121 -11.33 -3.27 -12.24
N ASN A 122 -10.74 -4.46 -12.34
CA ASN A 122 -11.00 -5.56 -11.41
C ASN A 122 -10.61 -5.21 -9.98
N LEU A 123 -9.48 -4.53 -9.79
CA LEU A 123 -9.03 -4.06 -8.48
C LEU A 123 -10.05 -3.10 -7.87
N LYS A 124 -10.55 -2.14 -8.66
CA LYS A 124 -11.58 -1.18 -8.20
C LYS A 124 -12.82 -1.91 -7.67
N HIS A 125 -13.40 -2.80 -8.48
CA HIS A 125 -14.60 -3.55 -8.10
C HIS A 125 -14.37 -4.44 -6.87
N LYS A 126 -13.20 -5.11 -6.78
CA LYS A 126 -12.86 -5.94 -5.61
C LYS A 126 -12.76 -5.10 -4.34
N LEU A 127 -12.12 -3.93 -4.41
CA LEU A 127 -12.01 -3.03 -3.27
C LEU A 127 -13.36 -2.46 -2.85
N GLU A 128 -14.22 -2.09 -3.80
CA GLU A 128 -15.58 -1.61 -3.50
C GLU A 128 -16.38 -2.66 -2.73
N ASN A 129 -16.30 -3.93 -3.14
CA ASN A 129 -16.98 -5.02 -2.43
C ASN A 129 -16.37 -5.31 -1.05
N GLU A 130 -15.04 -5.43 -0.96
CA GLU A 130 -14.35 -5.75 0.30
C GLU A 130 -14.49 -4.61 1.33
N ILE A 131 -14.44 -3.35 0.90
CA ILE A 131 -14.63 -2.19 1.79
C ILE A 131 -16.10 -2.01 2.13
N GLY A 132 -17.01 -2.11 1.14
CA GLY A 132 -18.45 -1.92 1.36
C GLY A 132 -19.08 -2.97 2.29
N THR A 133 -18.44 -4.13 2.45
CA THR A 133 -18.87 -5.18 3.40
C THR A 133 -18.21 -5.07 4.77
N SER A 134 -17.19 -4.23 4.91
CA SER A 134 -16.47 -4.03 6.16
C SER A 134 -17.23 -3.08 7.09
N LYS A 135 -17.16 -3.34 8.39
CA LYS A 135 -17.60 -2.41 9.45
C LYS A 135 -16.47 -1.52 9.98
N GLN A 136 -15.30 -1.56 9.34
CA GLN A 136 -14.12 -0.82 9.77
C GLN A 136 -14.12 0.61 9.22
N PHE A 137 -13.53 1.53 9.98
CA PHE A 137 -13.48 2.95 9.66
C PHE A 137 -12.24 3.30 8.85
N SER A 138 -12.38 4.16 7.85
CA SER A 138 -11.26 4.80 7.18
C SER A 138 -10.47 5.72 8.14
N PRO A 139 -9.19 6.03 7.86
CA PRO A 139 -8.41 7.00 8.63
C PRO A 139 -9.10 8.36 8.76
N SER A 140 -9.82 8.81 7.72
CA SER A 140 -10.59 10.05 7.74
C SER A 140 -11.74 10.00 8.74
N GLU A 141 -12.41 8.86 8.88
CA GLU A 141 -13.47 8.66 9.88
C GLU A 141 -12.88 8.58 11.29
N LEU A 142 -11.80 7.82 11.48
CA LEU A 142 -11.07 7.76 12.75
C LEU A 142 -10.55 9.15 13.17
N SER A 143 -10.08 9.93 12.20
CA SER A 143 -9.63 11.31 12.42
C SER A 143 -10.74 12.18 12.99
N LYS A 144 -11.96 12.07 12.44
CA LYS A 144 -13.14 12.78 12.96
C LYS A 144 -13.58 12.27 14.34
N ILE A 145 -13.53 10.95 14.56
CA ILE A 145 -13.92 10.34 15.83
C ILE A 145 -12.98 10.77 16.95
N PHE A 146 -11.66 10.75 16.72
CA PHE A 146 -10.68 10.96 17.79
C PHE A 146 -10.04 12.36 17.79
N GLY A 147 -10.35 13.20 16.81
CA GLY A 147 -9.79 14.55 16.70
C GLY A 147 -8.31 14.61 16.30
N LEU A 148 -7.74 13.49 15.86
CA LEU A 148 -6.35 13.36 15.41
C LEU A 148 -6.25 13.51 13.90
N ASP A 149 -5.23 14.18 13.40
CA ASP A 149 -5.07 14.33 11.95
C ASP A 149 -4.64 13.00 11.31
N GLU A 150 -5.06 12.73 10.08
CA GLU A 150 -4.75 11.47 9.39
C GLU A 150 -3.24 11.12 9.35
N PRO A 151 -2.32 12.08 9.09
CA PRO A 151 -0.89 11.78 9.12
C PRO A 151 -0.43 11.30 10.50
N VAL A 152 -0.96 11.91 11.57
CA VAL A 152 -0.63 11.53 12.96
C VAL A 152 -1.10 10.11 13.25
N LEU A 153 -2.31 9.73 12.82
CA LEU A 153 -2.82 8.37 12.98
C LEU A 153 -1.92 7.33 12.31
N ILE A 154 -1.41 7.65 11.12
CA ILE A 154 -0.50 6.81 10.34
C ILE A 154 0.88 6.73 11.02
N ASP A 155 1.46 7.87 11.38
CA ASP A 155 2.80 7.98 11.95
C ASP A 155 2.88 7.30 13.33
N LEU A 156 1.84 7.46 14.15
CA LEU A 156 1.75 6.77 15.44
C LEU A 156 1.42 5.28 15.30
N GLN A 157 0.96 4.84 14.13
CA GLN A 157 0.57 3.45 13.87
C GLN A 157 -0.59 2.99 14.78
N VAL A 158 -1.57 3.87 15.00
CA VAL A 158 -2.68 3.64 15.93
C VAL A 158 -4.01 3.31 15.25
N ILE A 159 -4.05 3.28 13.91
CA ILE A 159 -5.25 2.96 13.13
C ILE A 159 -5.82 1.59 13.51
N ASP A 160 -5.02 0.52 13.41
CA ASP A 160 -5.48 -0.84 13.72
C ASP A 160 -5.91 -0.99 15.20
N PRO A 161 -5.12 -0.51 16.20
CA PRO A 161 -5.57 -0.48 17.59
C PRO A 161 -6.91 0.23 17.82
N LEU A 162 -7.12 1.40 17.21
CA LEU A 162 -8.36 2.17 17.35
C LEU A 162 -9.55 1.45 16.69
N GLN A 163 -9.37 0.86 15.51
CA GLN A 163 -10.41 0.05 14.87
C GLN A 163 -10.75 -1.18 15.70
N ASN A 164 -9.74 -1.90 16.19
CA ASN A 164 -9.92 -3.10 16.99
C ASN A 164 -10.62 -2.78 18.31
N MET A 165 -10.28 -1.68 18.96
CA MET A 165 -10.96 -1.25 20.20
C MET A 165 -12.47 -1.12 20.00
N GLN A 166 -12.94 -0.54 18.90
CA GLN A 166 -14.39 -0.45 18.63
C GLN A 166 -15.05 -1.84 18.52
N ILE A 167 -14.35 -2.80 17.90
CA ILE A 167 -14.82 -4.19 17.80
C ILE A 167 -14.84 -4.86 19.20
N LEU A 168 -13.80 -4.65 20.00
CA LEU A 168 -13.67 -5.23 21.34
C LEU A 168 -14.71 -4.63 22.30
N PHE A 169 -14.91 -3.32 22.27
CA PHE A 169 -15.92 -2.62 23.07
C PHE A 169 -17.32 -3.16 22.78
N LYS A 170 -17.67 -3.35 21.51
CA LYS A 170 -18.95 -3.94 21.16
C LYS A 170 -19.12 -5.36 21.71
N LYS A 171 -18.09 -6.21 21.64
CA LYS A 171 -18.13 -7.56 22.23
C LYS A 171 -18.25 -7.54 23.76
N LEU A 172 -17.59 -6.58 24.40
CA LEU A 172 -17.68 -6.38 25.85
C LEU A 172 -19.07 -5.90 26.27
N GLU A 173 -19.68 -4.98 25.51
CA GLU A 173 -21.06 -4.54 25.70
C GLU A 173 -22.05 -5.71 25.52
N ASP A 174 -21.89 -6.51 24.45
CA ASP A 174 -22.68 -7.72 24.20
C ASP A 174 -22.52 -8.78 25.32
N SER A 175 -21.42 -8.74 26.08
CA SER A 175 -21.18 -9.61 27.25
C SER A 175 -21.56 -8.99 28.59
N GLY A 176 -22.21 -7.82 28.58
CA GLY A 176 -22.83 -7.19 29.75
C GLY A 176 -22.00 -6.09 30.42
N CYS A 177 -20.91 -5.63 29.80
CA CYS A 177 -20.21 -4.42 30.26
C CYS A 177 -21.01 -3.15 29.95
N ASP A 178 -20.94 -2.16 30.84
CA ASP A 178 -21.58 -0.86 30.63
C ASP A 178 -20.94 -0.12 29.45
N GLY A 179 -21.74 0.13 28.41
CA GLY A 179 -21.33 0.88 27.22
C GLY A 179 -20.83 2.29 27.52
N GLY A 180 -21.25 2.90 28.63
CA GLY A 180 -20.80 4.24 29.06
C GLY A 180 -19.29 4.33 29.33
N VAL A 181 -18.65 3.21 29.70
CA VAL A 181 -17.19 3.14 29.91
C VAL A 181 -16.43 3.35 28.61
N PHE A 182 -16.93 2.83 27.49
CA PHE A 182 -16.29 2.95 26.18
C PHE A 182 -16.40 4.35 25.59
N VAL A 183 -17.52 5.05 25.87
CA VAL A 183 -17.67 6.46 25.55
C VAL A 183 -16.60 7.28 26.29
N SER A 184 -16.42 7.01 27.59
CA SER A 184 -15.42 7.69 28.41
C SER A 184 -13.99 7.50 27.88
N PHE A 185 -13.64 6.32 27.36
CA PHE A 185 -12.32 6.10 26.73
C PHE A 185 -12.12 6.92 25.46
N ASN A 186 -13.15 7.02 24.60
CA ASN A 186 -13.08 7.85 23.40
C ASN A 186 -12.90 9.33 23.77
N GLU A 187 -13.61 9.82 24.79
CA GLU A 187 -13.51 11.19 25.30
C GLU A 187 -12.11 11.50 25.86
N ILE A 188 -11.48 10.56 26.58
CA ILE A 188 -10.10 10.71 27.07
C ILE A 188 -9.14 10.89 25.91
N ILE A 189 -9.24 10.05 24.86
CA ILE A 189 -8.39 10.16 23.67
C ILE A 189 -8.59 11.52 22.98
N GLN A 190 -9.84 11.97 22.82
CA GLN A 190 -10.16 13.27 22.25
C GLN A 190 -9.60 14.44 23.08
N MET A 191 -9.68 14.36 24.41
CA MET A 191 -9.10 15.37 25.32
C MET A 191 -7.60 15.47 25.12
N TYR A 192 -6.88 14.35 25.08
CA TYR A 192 -5.45 14.33 24.80
C TYR A 192 -5.12 14.90 23.43
N ALA A 193 -5.87 14.52 22.39
CA ALA A 193 -5.68 15.05 21.03
C ALA A 193 -5.83 16.58 20.98
N LYS A 194 -6.85 17.11 21.66
CA LYS A 194 -7.09 18.56 21.78
C LYS A 194 -5.95 19.27 22.48
N GLU A 195 -5.45 18.71 23.58
CA GLU A 195 -4.35 19.31 24.33
C GLU A 195 -3.05 19.32 23.52
N ILE A 196 -2.77 18.26 22.76
CA ILE A 196 -1.61 18.24 21.87
C ILE A 196 -1.72 19.33 20.81
N LYS A 197 -2.90 19.51 20.20
CA LYS A 197 -3.15 20.58 19.22
C LYS A 197 -2.97 21.98 19.82
N ASN A 198 -3.39 22.17 21.08
CA ASN A 198 -3.13 23.43 21.79
C ASN A 198 -1.63 23.71 21.90
N VAL A 199 -0.84 22.72 22.33
CA VAL A 199 0.62 22.86 22.43
C VAL A 199 1.26 23.06 21.05
N GLU A 200 0.82 22.33 20.03
CA GLU A 200 1.32 22.45 18.66
C GLU A 200 1.10 23.85 18.08
N SER A 201 -0.05 24.48 18.35
CA SER A 201 -0.35 25.84 17.91
C SER A 201 0.66 26.89 18.43
N THR A 202 1.33 26.60 19.55
CA THR A 202 2.34 27.48 20.15
C THR A 202 3.76 27.24 19.61
N VAL A 203 3.97 26.20 18.80
CA VAL A 203 5.30 25.86 18.27
C VAL A 203 5.90 27.00 17.45
N TRP A 204 5.06 27.73 16.70
CA TRP A 204 5.53 28.82 15.83
C TRP A 204 5.55 30.19 16.51
N SER A 205 5.04 30.31 17.74
CA SER A 205 5.10 31.55 18.51
C SER A 205 6.43 31.73 19.27
N GLY A 206 7.33 30.73 19.25
CA GLY A 206 8.66 30.83 19.86
C GLY A 206 9.57 31.84 19.15
N CYS A 207 10.14 32.78 19.90
CA CYS A 207 11.00 33.86 19.38
C CYS A 207 12.38 33.37 18.88
N SER A 208 12.85 32.20 19.34
CA SER A 208 14.15 31.63 18.95
C SER A 208 14.02 30.26 18.29
N ALA A 209 15.08 29.81 17.60
CA ALA A 209 15.12 28.45 17.03
C ALA A 209 15.06 27.36 18.13
N ASP A 210 15.71 27.60 19.27
CA ASP A 210 15.76 26.64 20.38
C ASP A 210 14.41 26.47 21.07
N GLN A 211 13.67 27.56 21.30
CA GLN A 211 12.30 27.50 21.83
C GLN A 211 11.36 26.72 20.91
N ARG A 212 11.46 26.94 19.59
CA ARG A 212 10.66 26.20 18.60
C ARG A 212 11.04 24.72 18.57
N LYS A 213 12.33 24.39 18.72
CA LYS A 213 12.80 23.01 18.83
C LYS A 213 12.26 22.33 20.10
N GLU A 214 12.33 23.00 21.25
CA GLU A 214 11.81 22.47 22.51
C GLU A 214 10.30 22.22 22.44
N ALA A 215 9.54 23.16 21.89
CA ALA A 215 8.10 23.00 21.68
C ALA A 215 7.77 21.80 20.78
N LYS A 216 8.51 21.61 19.67
CA LYS A 216 8.37 20.42 18.80
C LYS A 216 8.67 19.12 19.53
N MET A 217 9.73 19.10 20.33
CA MET A 217 10.08 17.92 21.14
C MET A 217 8.98 17.60 22.17
N ARG A 218 8.37 18.63 22.77
CA ARG A 218 7.24 18.48 23.69
C ARG A 218 6.02 17.87 22.99
N VAL A 219 5.65 18.39 21.82
CA VAL A 219 4.56 17.84 20.99
C VAL A 219 4.83 16.38 20.64
N ALA A 220 6.03 16.05 20.18
CA ALA A 220 6.42 14.68 19.86
C ALA A 220 6.29 13.74 21.08
N LYS A 221 6.73 14.20 22.26
CA LYS A 221 6.58 13.44 23.51
C LYS A 221 5.11 13.19 23.84
N LEU A 222 4.25 14.19 23.70
CA LEU A 222 2.82 14.03 23.99
C LEU A 222 2.14 13.05 23.02
N TYR A 223 2.50 13.08 21.73
CA TYR A 223 2.02 12.10 20.76
C TYR A 223 2.49 10.67 21.06
N LEU A 224 3.72 10.49 21.54
CA LEU A 224 4.20 9.18 22.00
C LEU A 224 3.40 8.68 23.21
N ASN A 225 3.16 9.55 24.20
CA ASN A 225 2.34 9.20 25.36
C ASN A 225 0.90 8.81 24.93
N LEU A 226 0.31 9.57 23.99
CA LEU A 226 -1.01 9.25 23.46
C LEU A 226 -1.02 7.88 22.78
N LYS A 227 0.01 7.55 22.00
CA LYS A 227 0.17 6.22 21.41
C LYS A 227 0.19 5.13 22.49
N GLU A 228 0.96 5.31 23.55
CA GLU A 228 1.04 4.34 24.66
C GLU A 228 -0.30 4.18 25.37
N ILE A 229 -1.05 5.27 25.58
CA ILE A 229 -2.40 5.22 26.16
C ILE A 229 -3.34 4.39 25.28
N ILE A 230 -3.36 4.67 23.96
CA ILE A 230 -4.20 3.94 23.00
C ILE A 230 -3.87 2.45 23.01
N LEU A 231 -2.58 2.09 22.97
CA LEU A 231 -2.16 0.68 23.00
C LEU A 231 -2.51 0.01 24.33
N SER A 232 -2.31 0.70 25.44
CA SER A 232 -2.66 0.18 26.78
C SER A 232 -4.17 -0.06 26.91
N LEU A 233 -5.00 0.86 26.41
CA LEU A 233 -6.46 0.70 26.40
C LEU A 233 -6.89 -0.47 25.52
N HIS A 234 -6.27 -0.62 24.34
CA HIS A 234 -6.51 -1.76 23.46
C HIS A 234 -6.19 -3.08 24.16
N ASP A 235 -5.02 -3.18 24.79
CA ASP A 235 -4.58 -4.41 25.45
C ASP A 235 -5.44 -4.74 26.67
N LEU A 236 -5.86 -3.74 27.44
CA LEU A 236 -6.83 -3.92 28.53
C LEU A 236 -8.17 -4.44 28.02
N ALA A 237 -8.71 -3.87 26.94
CA ALA A 237 -9.97 -4.32 26.34
C ALA A 237 -9.85 -5.75 25.80
N TRP A 238 -8.71 -6.09 25.22
CA TRP A 238 -8.41 -7.44 24.76
C TRP A 238 -8.35 -8.44 25.93
N GLN A 239 -7.60 -8.10 26.99
CA GLN A 239 -7.48 -8.94 28.18
C GLN A 239 -8.83 -9.17 28.87
N ALA A 240 -9.68 -8.15 28.92
CA ALA A 240 -11.01 -8.26 29.51
C ALA A 240 -11.89 -9.33 28.84
N LEU A 241 -11.65 -9.62 27.55
CA LEU A 241 -12.35 -10.65 26.79
C LEU A 241 -11.77 -12.07 26.94
N LEU A 242 -10.57 -12.22 27.50
CA LEU A 242 -9.97 -13.55 27.70
C LEU A 242 -10.72 -14.33 28.79
N GLU A 243 -10.67 -15.66 28.72
CA GLU A 243 -11.15 -16.56 29.79
C GLU A 243 -10.33 -16.32 31.07
N LYS A 244 -10.94 -16.45 32.25
CA LYS A 244 -10.27 -16.14 33.54
C LYS A 244 -8.91 -16.83 33.74
N GLU A 245 -8.70 -18.02 33.15
CA GLU A 245 -7.44 -18.77 33.23
C GLU A 245 -6.33 -18.25 32.29
N LYS A 246 -6.70 -17.39 31.33
CA LYS A 246 -5.80 -16.79 30.33
C LYS A 246 -5.64 -15.27 30.51
N ARG A 247 -6.25 -14.70 31.55
CA ARG A 247 -6.14 -13.28 31.93
C ARG A 247 -4.86 -13.02 32.71
#